data_AF-A0A965ESQ8-F1
#
_entry.id   AF-A0A965ESQ8-F1
#
_cell.length_a   1.000
_cell.length_b   1.000
_cell.length_c   1.000
_cell.angle_alpha   90.00
_cell.angle_beta   90.00
_cell.angle_gamma   90.00
#
_symmetry.space_group_name_H-M   'P 1'
#
loop_
_entity.id
_entity.type
_entity.pdbx_description
1 polymer ?
#
loop_
_entity_poly.entity_id
_entity_poly.type
_entity_poly.pdbx_seq_one_letter_code
_entity_poly.pdbx_strand_id
1 'polypeptide(L)'
;MHRACLARAWSVRPGGNNIDALRHQLAEQFLLHQAADGGFASRPAADRGSVYGSFLVVNALADLGQQLTNDSAAGIVASLQSLQAADGGWSNEPEQPFGSTPATAAAIVLLQSMNAAIPTDAVDWLLARLHPGGGFLATPDAPMPDLLSTAVT
;
A
#
# COMPACT_ATOMS: atom_id res chain seq x y z
N MET A 1 4.72 8.20 6.18
CA MET A 1 3.43 8.88 6.42
C MET A 1 3.51 10.40 6.21
N HIS A 2 4.20 11.19 7.05
CA HIS A 2 4.21 12.67 6.91
C HIS A 2 4.64 13.19 5.52
N ARG A 3 5.63 12.55 4.88
CA ARG A 3 6.04 12.89 3.50
C ARG A 3 4.93 12.62 2.47
N ALA A 4 4.15 11.55 2.63
CA ALA A 4 3.02 11.25 1.75
C ALA A 4 1.89 12.28 1.94
N CYS A 5 1.61 12.69 3.18
CA CYS A 5 0.67 13.78 3.44
C CYS A 5 1.13 15.11 2.81
N LEU A 6 2.44 15.39 2.84
CA LEU A 6 3.01 16.57 2.18
C LEU A 6 2.85 16.51 0.66
N ALA A 7 3.12 15.35 0.05
CA ALA A 7 2.89 15.12 -1.37
C ALA A 7 1.44 15.42 -1.76
N ARG A 8 0.47 14.91 -0.98
CA ARG A 8 -0.95 15.22 -1.15
C ARG A 8 -1.26 16.71 -1.02
N ALA A 9 -0.69 17.39 -0.04
CA ALA A 9 -0.89 18.83 0.14
C ALA A 9 -0.32 19.67 -1.02
N TRP A 10 0.74 19.20 -1.68
CA TRP A 10 1.28 19.88 -2.86
C TRP A 10 0.56 19.53 -4.16
N SER A 11 -0.18 18.43 -4.23
CA SER A 11 -0.96 18.10 -5.42
C SER A 11 -2.08 19.11 -5.71
N VAL A 12 -2.60 19.79 -4.68
CA VAL A 12 -3.72 20.75 -4.80
C VAL A 12 -3.29 22.18 -5.13
N ARG A 13 -1.99 22.49 -5.19
CA ARG A 13 -1.52 23.82 -5.59
C ARG A 13 -1.46 23.97 -7.12
N PRO A 14 -1.91 25.12 -7.68
CA PRO A 14 -1.72 25.43 -9.10
C PRO A 14 -0.24 25.37 -9.48
N GLY A 15 0.06 24.77 -10.64
CA GLY A 15 1.43 24.52 -11.11
C GLY A 15 2.21 25.77 -11.51
N GLY A 16 3.53 25.59 -11.59
CA GLY A 16 4.54 26.56 -12.03
C GLY A 16 5.92 25.92 -11.88
N ASN A 17 6.92 26.33 -12.68
CA ASN A 17 8.20 25.60 -12.82
C ASN A 17 8.88 25.18 -11.50
N ASN A 18 8.77 25.98 -10.44
CA ASN A 18 9.36 25.66 -9.13
C ASN A 18 8.60 24.53 -8.39
N ILE A 19 7.28 24.45 -8.56
CA ILE A 19 6.44 23.42 -7.93
C ILE A 19 6.68 22.07 -8.61
N ASP A 20 6.83 22.04 -9.93
CA ASP A 20 7.04 20.78 -10.66
C ASP A 20 8.43 20.20 -10.35
N ALA A 21 9.46 21.04 -10.25
CA ALA A 21 10.78 20.62 -9.78
C ALA A 21 10.74 20.03 -8.37
N LEU A 22 9.98 20.66 -7.46
CA LEU A 22 9.82 20.17 -6.09
C LEU A 22 9.06 18.83 -6.02
N ARG A 23 8.03 18.65 -6.87
CA ARG A 23 7.30 17.38 -6.98
C ARG A 23 8.22 16.25 -7.44
N HIS A 24 9.05 16.51 -8.45
CA HIS A 24 10.05 15.55 -8.90
C HIS A 24 11.07 15.21 -7.80
N GLN A 25 11.59 16.21 -7.08
CA GLN A 25 12.51 15.97 -5.96
C GLN A 25 11.88 15.11 -4.86
N LEU A 26 10.61 15.34 -4.50
CA LEU A 26 9.92 14.47 -3.54
C LEU A 26 9.76 13.04 -4.07
N ALA A 27 9.43 12.88 -5.34
CA ALA A 27 9.27 11.57 -5.96
C ALA A 27 10.57 10.78 -5.86
N GLU A 28 11.71 11.38 -6.22
CA GLU A 28 13.04 10.77 -6.09
C GLU A 28 13.33 10.34 -4.64
N GLN A 29 12.93 11.13 -3.66
CA GLN A 29 13.09 10.77 -2.25
C GLN A 29 12.28 9.54 -1.83
N PHE A 30 11.11 9.31 -2.43
CA PHE A 30 10.35 8.07 -2.19
C PHE A 30 10.99 6.86 -2.87
N LEU A 31 11.59 7.05 -4.05
CA LEU A 31 12.27 5.96 -4.77
C LEU A 31 13.46 5.38 -4.00
N LEU A 32 14.10 6.16 -3.12
CA LEU A 32 15.15 5.67 -2.21
C LEU A 32 14.68 4.59 -1.23
N HIS A 33 13.38 4.45 -1.03
CA HIS A 33 12.77 3.44 -0.17
C HIS A 33 12.41 2.14 -0.90
N GLN A 34 12.72 2.04 -2.20
CA GLN A 34 12.53 0.79 -2.94
C GLN A 34 13.47 -0.28 -2.38
N ALA A 35 12.88 -1.42 -2.05
CA ALA A 35 13.58 -2.59 -1.53
C ALA A 35 14.08 -3.49 -2.67
N ALA A 36 14.99 -4.42 -2.35
CA ALA A 36 15.59 -5.32 -3.33
C ALA A 36 14.58 -6.28 -4.00
N ASP A 37 13.45 -6.56 -3.34
CA ASP A 37 12.35 -7.37 -3.86
C ASP A 37 11.37 -6.59 -4.77
N GLY A 38 11.63 -5.30 -5.01
CA GLY A 38 10.82 -4.43 -5.86
C GLY A 38 9.71 -3.67 -5.14
N GLY A 39 9.36 -4.05 -3.90
CA GLY A 39 8.41 -3.33 -3.05
C GLY A 39 9.04 -2.08 -2.41
N PHE A 40 8.30 -1.42 -1.51
CA PHE A 40 8.82 -0.29 -0.74
C PHE A 40 8.81 -0.58 0.76
N ALA A 41 9.83 -0.09 1.46
CA ALA A 41 10.00 -0.26 2.90
C ALA A 41 10.04 1.08 3.65
N SER A 42 9.86 1.03 4.97
CA SER A 42 9.97 2.23 5.83
C SER A 42 11.40 2.80 5.89
N ARG A 43 12.41 1.99 5.56
CA ARG A 43 13.83 2.34 5.53
C ARG A 43 14.42 2.16 4.13
N PRO A 44 15.39 3.00 3.72
CA PRO A 44 16.17 2.78 2.50
C PRO A 44 16.97 1.47 2.56
N ALA A 45 17.33 0.94 1.38
CA ALA A 45 18.16 -0.26 1.23
C ALA A 45 17.66 -1.45 2.06
N ALA A 46 16.34 -1.65 2.11
CA ALA A 46 15.75 -2.84 2.68
C ALA A 46 15.82 -4.00 1.70
N ASP A 47 16.02 -5.22 2.21
CA ASP A 47 15.99 -6.41 1.37
C ASP A 47 14.57 -6.73 0.90
N ARG A 48 13.56 -6.38 1.73
CA ARG A 48 12.15 -6.65 1.47
C ARG A 48 11.28 -5.42 1.72
N GLY A 49 10.28 -5.25 0.86
CA GLY A 49 9.22 -4.27 1.01
C GLY A 49 8.14 -4.73 1.99
N SER A 50 7.19 -3.83 2.26
CA SER A 50 5.95 -4.16 2.96
C SER A 50 4.76 -3.63 2.18
N VAL A 51 3.58 -4.20 2.42
CA VAL A 51 2.34 -3.72 1.80
C VAL A 51 2.11 -2.24 2.14
N TYR A 52 2.30 -1.88 3.41
CA TYR A 52 2.14 -0.50 3.87
C TYR A 52 3.14 0.46 3.23
N GLY A 53 4.41 0.05 3.11
CA GLY A 53 5.42 0.88 2.45
C GLY A 53 5.08 1.13 0.99
N SER A 54 4.73 0.08 0.26
CA SER A 54 4.30 0.16 -1.15
C SER A 54 3.04 1.02 -1.30
N PHE A 55 2.05 0.83 -0.42
CA PHE A 55 0.82 1.62 -0.43
C PHE A 55 1.10 3.11 -0.25
N LEU A 56 1.93 3.49 0.73
CA LEU A 56 2.27 4.88 0.95
C LEU A 56 3.00 5.51 -0.24
N VAL A 57 3.99 4.81 -0.81
CA VAL A 57 4.81 5.37 -1.89
C VAL A 57 4.02 5.46 -3.19
N VAL A 58 3.29 4.42 -3.57
CA VAL A 58 2.49 4.40 -4.81
C VAL A 58 1.45 5.52 -4.80
N ASN A 59 0.72 5.68 -3.69
CA ASN A 59 -0.25 6.77 -3.57
C ASN A 59 0.46 8.15 -3.57
N ALA A 60 1.59 8.29 -2.86
CA ALA A 60 2.32 9.56 -2.88
C ALA A 60 2.84 9.93 -4.28
N LEU A 61 3.28 8.95 -5.08
CA LEU A 61 3.71 9.17 -6.46
C LEU A 61 2.53 9.57 -7.37
N ALA A 62 1.40 8.87 -7.25
CA ALA A 62 0.17 9.24 -7.95
C ALA A 62 -0.26 10.67 -7.58
N ASP A 63 -0.13 11.04 -6.32
CA ASP A 63 -0.45 12.37 -5.82
C ASP A 63 0.44 13.46 -6.40
N LEU A 64 1.71 13.14 -6.66
CA LEU A 64 2.67 14.02 -7.32
C LEU A 64 2.55 14.01 -8.85
N GLY A 65 1.55 13.29 -9.41
CA GLY A 65 1.35 13.14 -10.85
C GLY A 65 2.43 12.29 -11.52
N GLN A 66 3.15 11.46 -10.76
CA GLN A 66 4.18 10.57 -11.27
C GLN A 66 3.57 9.22 -11.65
N GLN A 67 3.96 8.71 -12.81
CA GLN A 67 3.54 7.39 -13.27
C GLN A 67 4.61 6.36 -12.95
N LEU A 68 4.19 5.21 -12.43
CA LEU A 68 5.06 4.05 -12.29
C LEU A 68 5.35 3.46 -13.67
N THR A 69 6.58 3.00 -13.87
CA THR A 69 6.92 2.18 -15.04
C THR A 69 6.29 0.80 -14.89
N ASN A 70 6.07 0.11 -16.01
CA ASN A 70 5.56 -1.27 -16.00
C ASN A 70 6.45 -2.21 -15.18
N ASP A 71 7.78 -2.02 -15.25
CA ASP A 71 8.74 -2.83 -14.50
C ASP A 71 8.65 -2.59 -12.99
N SER A 72 8.49 -1.33 -12.57
CA SER A 72 8.27 -0.99 -11.16
C SER A 72 6.94 -1.57 -10.66
N ALA A 73 5.87 -1.45 -11.44
CA ALA A 73 4.58 -2.05 -11.10
C ALA A 73 4.69 -3.58 -10.94
N ALA A 74 5.35 -4.26 -11.88
CA ALA A 74 5.57 -5.71 -11.82
C ALA A 74 6.39 -6.11 -10.59
N GLY A 75 7.44 -5.36 -10.24
CA GLY A 75 8.25 -5.59 -9.03
C GLY A 75 7.42 -5.45 -7.75
N ILE A 76 6.56 -4.43 -7.66
CA ILE A 76 5.67 -4.25 -6.51
C ILE A 76 4.69 -5.42 -6.41
N VAL A 77 4.08 -5.85 -7.53
CA VAL A 77 3.17 -7.01 -7.55
C VAL A 77 3.88 -8.28 -7.07
N ALA A 78 5.11 -8.52 -7.50
CA ALA A 78 5.89 -9.67 -7.05
C ALA A 78 6.21 -9.59 -5.54
N SER A 79 6.58 -8.41 -5.03
CA SER A 79 6.78 -8.19 -3.59
C SER A 79 5.49 -8.46 -2.81
N LEU A 80 4.33 -7.97 -3.27
CA LEU A 80 3.03 -8.24 -2.65
C LEU A 80 2.71 -9.73 -2.60
N GLN A 81 2.99 -10.49 -3.66
CA GLN A 81 2.76 -11.95 -3.67
C GLN A 81 3.53 -12.65 -2.55
N SER A 82 4.75 -12.20 -2.23
CA SER A 82 5.55 -12.77 -1.14
C SER A 82 5.03 -12.45 0.27
N LEU A 83 4.11 -11.49 0.38
CA LEU A 83 3.52 -11.00 1.63
C LEU A 83 2.09 -11.52 1.86
N GLN A 84 1.57 -12.35 0.96
CA GLN A 84 0.29 -13.02 1.17
C GLN A 84 0.44 -14.06 2.29
N ALA A 85 -0.46 -13.98 3.26
CA ALA A 85 -0.52 -14.89 4.41
C ALA A 85 -1.23 -16.19 4.05
N ALA A 86 -1.07 -17.22 4.89
CA ALA A 86 -1.63 -18.55 4.65
C ALA A 86 -3.17 -18.58 4.64
N ASP A 87 -3.83 -17.61 5.25
CA ASP A 87 -5.29 -17.49 5.31
C ASP A 87 -5.90 -16.72 4.13
N GLY A 88 -5.09 -16.29 3.16
CA GLY A 88 -5.53 -15.57 1.95
C GLY A 88 -5.48 -14.05 2.06
N GLY A 89 -5.32 -13.50 3.26
CA GLY A 89 -5.08 -12.07 3.48
C GLY A 89 -3.62 -11.66 3.24
N TRP A 90 -3.30 -10.39 3.47
CA TRP A 90 -1.92 -9.87 3.40
C TRP A 90 -1.40 -9.42 4.77
N SER A 91 -0.09 -9.53 4.95
CA SER A 91 0.64 -8.94 6.06
C SER A 91 1.71 -7.96 5.58
N ASN A 92 2.28 -7.17 6.49
CA ASN A 92 3.47 -6.36 6.22
C ASN A 92 4.78 -7.16 6.33
N GLU A 93 4.69 -8.40 6.80
CA GLU A 93 5.80 -9.33 6.94
C GLU A 93 5.51 -10.62 6.18
N PRO A 94 6.53 -11.31 5.65
CA PRO A 94 6.35 -12.58 4.97
C PRO A 94 6.07 -13.72 5.96
N GLU A 95 5.62 -14.86 5.43
CA GLU A 95 5.46 -16.12 6.16
C GLU A 95 4.50 -16.03 7.36
N GLN A 96 3.55 -15.10 7.31
CA GLN A 96 2.58 -14.93 8.39
C GLN A 96 1.43 -15.92 8.26
N PRO A 97 0.95 -16.48 9.39
CA PRO A 97 -0.19 -17.38 9.38
C PRO A 97 -1.50 -16.64 9.06
N PHE A 98 -1.57 -15.36 9.38
CA PHE A 98 -2.78 -14.54 9.23
C PHE A 98 -2.47 -13.19 8.60
N GLY A 99 -3.34 -12.75 7.70
CA GLY A 99 -3.37 -11.39 7.20
C GLY A 99 -3.95 -10.41 8.22
N SER A 100 -3.74 -9.12 7.96
CA SER A 100 -4.43 -8.03 8.66
C SER A 100 -5.35 -7.31 7.68
N THR A 101 -6.45 -6.79 8.19
CA THR A 101 -7.44 -6.05 7.39
C THR A 101 -6.84 -4.83 6.69
N PRO A 102 -6.06 -3.96 7.37
CA PRO A 102 -5.44 -2.82 6.72
C PRO A 102 -4.47 -3.21 5.59
N ALA A 103 -3.67 -4.25 5.80
CA ALA A 103 -2.73 -4.70 4.76
C ALA A 103 -3.47 -5.36 3.60
N THR A 104 -4.52 -6.15 3.86
CA THR A 104 -5.31 -6.79 2.80
C THR A 104 -6.02 -5.75 1.93
N ALA A 105 -6.67 -4.76 2.56
CA ALA A 105 -7.28 -3.64 1.83
C ALA A 105 -6.25 -2.87 0.99
N ALA A 106 -5.10 -2.52 1.59
CA ALA A 106 -4.02 -1.82 0.89
C ALA A 106 -3.45 -2.63 -0.29
N ALA A 107 -3.27 -3.95 -0.14
CA ALA A 107 -2.80 -4.83 -1.21
C ALA A 107 -3.80 -4.89 -2.37
N ILE A 108 -5.10 -5.01 -2.09
CA ILE A 108 -6.14 -5.01 -3.12
C ILE A 108 -6.15 -3.69 -3.90
N VAL A 109 -6.08 -2.54 -3.21
CA VAL A 109 -6.01 -1.22 -3.87
C VAL A 109 -4.77 -1.10 -4.73
N LEU A 110 -3.61 -1.57 -4.24
CA LEU A 110 -2.38 -1.60 -5.02
C LEU A 110 -2.53 -2.43 -6.30
N LEU A 111 -2.98 -3.68 -6.17
CA LEU A 111 -3.19 -4.59 -7.31
C LEU A 111 -4.15 -3.96 -8.33
N GLN A 112 -5.25 -3.37 -7.87
CA GLN A 112 -6.19 -2.65 -8.71
C GLN A 112 -5.53 -1.49 -9.47
N SER A 113 -4.77 -0.64 -8.77
CA SER A 113 -4.10 0.53 -9.38
C SER A 113 -3.08 0.18 -10.45
N MET A 114 -2.49 -1.02 -10.37
CA MET A 114 -1.53 -1.56 -11.32
C MET A 114 -2.19 -2.46 -12.37
N ASN A 115 -3.52 -2.55 -12.37
CA ASN A 115 -4.31 -3.40 -13.27
C ASN A 115 -3.86 -4.88 -13.22
N ALA A 116 -3.44 -5.34 -12.05
CA ALA A 116 -3.04 -6.72 -11.77
C ALA A 116 -4.26 -7.55 -11.35
N ALA A 117 -4.12 -8.88 -11.43
CA ALA A 117 -5.16 -9.79 -10.97
C ALA A 117 -5.36 -9.68 -9.45
N ILE A 118 -6.61 -9.49 -9.04
CA ILE A 118 -7.02 -9.49 -7.63
C ILE A 118 -7.61 -10.87 -7.33
N PRO A 119 -7.02 -11.66 -6.42
CA PRO A 119 -7.59 -12.94 -6.03
C PRO A 119 -8.98 -12.77 -5.41
N THR A 120 -9.96 -13.59 -5.83
CA THR A 120 -11.35 -13.46 -5.34
C THR A 120 -11.47 -13.83 -3.87
N ASP A 121 -10.68 -14.81 -3.42
CA ASP A 121 -10.55 -15.20 -2.01
C ASP A 121 -10.04 -14.06 -1.12
N ALA A 122 -9.18 -13.17 -1.64
CA ALA A 122 -8.74 -11.98 -0.93
C ALA A 122 -9.89 -11.00 -0.66
N VAL A 123 -10.77 -10.82 -1.66
CA VAL A 123 -11.96 -9.97 -1.55
C VAL A 123 -12.94 -10.57 -0.55
N ASP A 124 -13.20 -11.87 -0.63
CA ASP A 124 -14.06 -12.59 0.31
C ASP A 124 -13.50 -12.53 1.74
N TRP A 125 -12.18 -12.71 1.89
CA TRP A 125 -11.49 -12.57 3.17
C TRP A 125 -11.72 -11.20 3.78
N LEU A 126 -11.60 -10.13 2.99
CA LEU A 126 -11.79 -8.76 3.44
C LEU A 126 -13.24 -8.47 3.82
N LEU A 127 -14.20 -8.91 3.00
CA LEU A 127 -15.63 -8.75 3.29
C LEU A 127 -16.04 -9.50 4.55
N ALA A 128 -15.40 -10.64 4.86
CA ALA A 128 -15.60 -11.38 6.10
C ALA A 128 -15.06 -10.64 7.35
N ARG A 129 -14.44 -9.46 7.21
CA ARG A 129 -14.03 -8.58 8.32
C ARG A 129 -15.08 -7.53 8.66
N LEU A 130 -16.09 -7.34 7.82
CA LEU A 130 -17.20 -6.44 8.11
C LEU A 130 -18.02 -6.99 9.28
N HIS A 131 -18.06 -6.23 10.39
CA HIS A 131 -18.81 -6.61 11.56
C HIS A 131 -20.29 -6.23 11.42
N PRO A 132 -21.26 -7.05 11.90
CA PRO A 132 -22.70 -6.76 11.75
C PRO A 132 -23.15 -5.43 12.37
N GLY A 133 -22.46 -4.98 13.41
CA GLY A 133 -22.67 -3.67 14.04
C GLY A 133 -22.01 -2.49 13.33
N GLY A 134 -21.41 -2.71 12.16
CA GLY A 134 -20.59 -1.76 11.43
C GLY A 134 -19.10 -1.83 11.78
N GLY A 135 -18.27 -1.24 10.93
CA GLY A 135 -16.82 -1.25 11.06
C GLY A 135 -16.17 -2.58 10.64
N PHE A 136 -14.84 -2.59 10.64
CA PHE A 136 -14.04 -3.74 10.25
C PHE A 136 -13.16 -4.22 11.41
N LEU A 137 -13.10 -5.55 11.58
CA LEU A 137 -12.18 -6.22 12.49
C LEU A 137 -10.74 -6.10 11.95
N ALA A 138 -9.73 -5.92 12.81
CA ALA A 138 -8.32 -5.85 12.40
C ALA A 138 -7.75 -7.18 11.87
N THR A 139 -8.21 -8.27 12.48
CA THR A 139 -7.81 -9.65 12.22
C THR A 139 -9.04 -10.56 12.38
N PRO A 140 -9.02 -11.81 11.89
CA PRO A 140 -10.14 -12.74 12.05
C PRO A 140 -10.60 -12.96 13.50
N ASP A 141 -9.68 -12.86 14.45
CA ASP A 141 -9.88 -13.13 15.87
C ASP A 141 -10.11 -11.87 16.71
N ALA A 142 -10.10 -10.68 16.10
CA ALA A 142 -10.31 -9.44 16.82
C ALA A 142 -11.72 -9.42 17.46
N PRO A 143 -11.84 -9.07 18.75
CA PRO A 143 -13.12 -9.17 19.47
C PRO A 143 -14.12 -8.08 19.07
N MET A 144 -13.63 -6.97 18.50
CA MET A 144 -14.44 -5.84 18.08
C MET A 144 -13.74 -5.06 16.95
N PRO A 145 -14.50 -4.29 16.15
CA PRO A 145 -13.93 -3.41 15.14
C PRO A 145 -13.02 -2.35 15.75
N ASP A 146 -12.00 -1.97 15.00
CA ASP A 146 -11.14 -0.84 15.35
C ASP A 146 -11.24 0.28 14.31
N LEU A 147 -10.81 1.47 14.72
CA LEU A 147 -10.89 2.67 13.89
C LEU A 147 -9.98 2.58 12.66
N LEU A 148 -8.77 2.06 12.81
CA LEU A 148 -7.80 2.00 11.72
C LEU A 148 -8.35 1.09 10.61
N SER A 149 -8.73 -0.13 10.95
CA SER A 149 -9.30 -1.08 10.01
C SER A 149 -10.57 -0.53 9.36
N THR A 150 -11.45 0.09 10.14
CA THR A 150 -12.67 0.69 9.58
C THR A 150 -12.39 1.86 8.62
N ALA A 151 -11.38 2.67 8.89
CA ALA A 151 -11.11 3.88 8.11
C ALA A 151 -10.30 3.62 6.82
N VAL A 152 -9.61 2.49 6.74
CA VAL A 152 -8.67 2.19 5.64
C VAL A 152 -9.10 1.00 4.78
N THR A 153 -10.30 0.47 5.02
CA THR A 153 -10.97 -0.56 4.20
C THR A 153 -12.02 0.08 3.32
#